data_AF-A0A7S4E465-F1
#
_entry.id   AF-A0A7S4E465-F1
#
_cell.length_a   1.000
_cell.length_b   1.000
_cell.length_c   1.000
_cell.angle_alpha   90.00
_cell.angle_beta   90.00
_cell.angle_gamma   90.00
#
_symmetry.space_group_name_H-M   'P 1'
#
loop_
_entity.id
_entity.type
_entity.pdbx_description
1 polymer ?
#
loop_
_entity_poly.entity_id
_entity_poly.type
_entity_poly.pdbx_seq_one_letter_code
_entity_poly.pdbx_strand_id
1 'polypeptide(L)'
;AFAAALRAAAAAHDAARADELKAAATTAISAAITQFSVATTTSTAPADDGEETVHPHAYNGYLAVVAHNHTKPAMKKFVEENVDVVSLFPIVTTRSTGAVLENAFGLAVQHKTCSGPLGGDQEIGGMISLGQVDGVLFFRDPLSAHPHDDDIKALMRICDVHCIPTANNPASGRAVVDYLAGVAARRADDITSGAATAAAVA
;
A
#
# COMPACT_ATOMS: atom_id res chain seq x y z
N ALA A 1 -19.81 9.83 -0.08
CA ALA A 1 -18.76 10.80 0.27
C ALA A 1 -17.36 10.23 0.00
N PHE A 2 -16.96 9.13 0.64
CA PHE A 2 -15.64 8.50 0.45
C PHE A 2 -15.30 8.15 -1.00
N ALA A 3 -16.18 7.42 -1.71
CA ALA A 3 -15.97 7.07 -3.12
C ALA A 3 -15.81 8.30 -4.05
N ALA A 4 -16.48 9.42 -3.74
CA ALA A 4 -16.33 10.65 -4.52
C ALA A 4 -14.97 11.31 -4.26
N ALA A 5 -14.49 11.30 -3.01
CA ALA A 5 -13.17 11.81 -2.65
C ALA A 5 -12.04 10.98 -3.29
N LEU A 6 -12.19 9.66 -3.31
CA LEU A 6 -11.22 8.74 -3.89
C LEU A 6 -11.10 8.91 -5.41
N ARG A 7 -12.23 9.09 -6.14
CA ARG A 7 -12.21 9.44 -7.58
C ARG A 7 -11.59 10.79 -7.85
N ALA A 8 -11.94 11.81 -7.07
CA ALA A 8 -11.40 13.15 -7.23
C ALA A 8 -9.88 13.18 -7.03
N ALA A 9 -9.37 12.44 -6.04
CA ALA A 9 -7.94 12.32 -5.80
C ALA A 9 -7.21 11.56 -6.92
N ALA A 10 -7.77 10.43 -7.40
CA ALA A 10 -7.19 9.69 -8.52
C ALA A 10 -7.13 10.55 -9.79
N ALA A 11 -8.19 11.31 -10.10
CA ALA A 11 -8.22 12.20 -11.27
C ALA A 11 -7.28 13.41 -11.13
N ALA A 12 -7.01 13.87 -9.90
CA ALA A 12 -6.07 14.95 -9.63
C ALA A 12 -4.61 14.52 -9.81
N HIS A 13 -4.28 13.23 -9.76
CA HIS A 13 -2.93 12.74 -10.02
C HIS A 13 -2.50 12.99 -11.48
N ASP A 14 -3.43 12.84 -12.43
CA ASP A 14 -3.20 13.08 -13.86
C ASP A 14 -3.16 14.57 -14.24
N ALA A 15 -3.81 15.43 -13.44
CA ALA A 15 -3.88 16.86 -13.69
C ALA A 15 -2.91 17.60 -12.78
N ALA A 16 -1.89 18.26 -13.34
CA ALA A 16 -0.87 19.04 -12.62
C ALA A 16 -1.40 20.30 -11.86
N ARG A 17 -2.45 20.19 -11.04
CA ARG A 17 -3.03 21.22 -10.16
C ARG A 17 -3.23 20.62 -8.76
N ALA A 18 -2.17 20.71 -7.95
CA ALA A 18 -1.97 19.84 -6.79
C ALA A 18 -2.46 20.40 -5.44
N ASP A 19 -2.54 21.71 -5.21
CA ASP A 19 -2.42 22.14 -3.79
C ASP A 19 -3.73 22.19 -2.99
N GLU A 20 -4.84 22.71 -3.54
CA GLU A 20 -6.10 22.86 -2.79
C GLU A 20 -7.00 21.60 -2.82
N LEU A 21 -6.99 20.83 -3.92
CA LEU A 21 -7.73 19.55 -3.99
C LEU A 21 -7.08 18.46 -3.12
N LYS A 22 -5.75 18.48 -2.96
CA LYS A 22 -5.02 17.50 -2.12
C LYS A 22 -5.44 17.60 -0.67
N ALA A 23 -5.52 18.80 -0.09
CA ALA A 23 -5.81 18.97 1.33
C ALA A 23 -7.21 18.45 1.72
N ALA A 24 -8.24 18.83 0.96
CA ALA A 24 -9.63 18.45 1.25
C ALA A 24 -9.91 16.95 1.00
N ALA A 25 -9.33 16.38 -0.05
CA ALA A 25 -9.43 14.95 -0.34
C ALA A 25 -8.71 14.12 0.75
N THR A 26 -7.51 14.54 1.17
CA THR A 26 -6.70 13.87 2.20
C THR A 26 -7.45 13.77 3.54
N THR A 27 -8.14 14.84 3.97
CA THR A 27 -8.91 14.82 5.23
C THR A 27 -10.13 13.90 5.18
N ALA A 28 -10.92 13.97 4.11
CA ALA A 28 -12.13 13.14 3.97
C ALA A 28 -11.79 11.64 3.80
N ILE A 29 -10.68 11.34 3.14
CA ILE A 29 -10.17 9.99 2.92
C ILE A 29 -9.55 9.45 4.21
N SER A 30 -8.75 10.23 4.94
CA SER A 30 -8.19 9.82 6.24
C SER A 30 -9.27 9.44 7.24
N ALA A 31 -10.37 10.19 7.33
CA ALA A 31 -11.47 9.88 8.24
C ALA A 31 -12.17 8.54 7.90
N ALA A 32 -12.34 8.23 6.62
CA ALA A 32 -12.95 6.99 6.16
C ALA A 32 -11.99 5.78 6.25
N ILE A 33 -10.71 5.97 5.96
CA ILE A 33 -9.67 4.94 6.13
C ILE A 33 -9.45 4.63 7.62
N THR A 34 -9.68 5.56 8.53
CA THR A 34 -9.58 5.29 9.98
C THR A 34 -10.67 4.31 10.46
N GLN A 35 -11.78 4.20 9.73
CA GLN A 35 -12.85 3.20 9.97
C GLN A 35 -12.64 1.91 9.18
N PHE A 36 -11.54 1.82 8.42
CA PHE A 36 -11.19 0.63 7.66
C PHE A 36 -10.82 -0.51 8.61
N SER A 37 -11.75 -1.44 8.79
CA SER A 37 -11.45 -2.77 9.27
C SER A 37 -11.05 -3.59 8.05
N VAL A 38 -9.85 -4.18 8.06
CA VAL A 38 -9.53 -5.24 7.10
C VAL A 38 -10.60 -6.30 7.34
N ALA A 39 -11.57 -6.40 6.45
CA ALA A 39 -12.38 -7.59 6.42
C ALA A 39 -11.37 -8.72 6.19
N THR A 40 -11.19 -9.57 7.20
CA THR A 40 -10.68 -10.92 7.01
C THR A 40 -11.68 -11.62 6.10
N THR A 41 -11.63 -11.27 4.82
CA THR A 41 -12.00 -12.19 3.78
C THR A 41 -11.00 -13.30 3.98
N THR A 42 -11.45 -14.38 4.59
CA THR A 42 -10.82 -15.67 4.41
C THR A 42 -10.79 -15.89 2.91
N SER A 43 -9.70 -15.44 2.26
CA SER A 43 -9.32 -15.99 0.98
C SER A 43 -9.23 -17.48 1.28
N THR A 44 -10.17 -18.25 0.73
CA THR A 44 -10.00 -19.69 0.67
C THR A 44 -8.75 -19.89 -0.15
N ALA A 45 -7.64 -20.18 0.54
CA ALA A 45 -6.40 -20.54 -0.12
C ALA A 45 -6.76 -21.58 -1.18
N PRO A 46 -6.39 -21.37 -2.45
CA PRO A 46 -6.68 -22.35 -3.47
C PRO A 46 -6.08 -23.69 -3.04
N ALA A 47 -6.80 -24.78 -3.30
CA ALA A 47 -6.25 -26.11 -3.08
C ALA A 47 -5.03 -26.29 -3.98
N ASP A 48 -3.96 -26.88 -3.46
CA ASP A 48 -2.75 -27.25 -4.20
C ASP A 48 -3.08 -28.37 -5.20
N ASP A 49 -3.68 -28.01 -6.32
CA ASP A 49 -4.06 -28.91 -7.42
C ASP A 49 -3.15 -28.79 -8.65
N GLY A 50 -2.08 -28.00 -8.55
CA GLY A 50 -1.09 -27.82 -9.62
C GLY A 50 -1.54 -26.89 -10.76
N GLU A 51 -2.72 -26.26 -10.66
CA GLU A 51 -3.23 -25.25 -11.59
C GLU A 51 -3.50 -23.92 -10.84
N GLU A 52 -2.50 -23.45 -10.08
CA GLU A 52 -2.64 -22.27 -9.22
C GLU A 52 -2.70 -20.97 -10.07
N THR A 53 -3.89 -20.61 -10.55
CA THR A 53 -4.12 -19.28 -11.13
C THR A 53 -4.15 -18.26 -10.01
N VAL A 54 -3.03 -17.57 -9.78
CA VAL A 54 -2.94 -16.42 -8.87
C VAL A 54 -3.84 -15.32 -9.43
N HIS A 55 -5.08 -15.26 -8.93
CA HIS A 55 -6.04 -14.22 -9.30
C HIS A 55 -5.63 -12.88 -8.65
N PRO A 56 -5.81 -11.74 -9.35
CA PRO A 56 -5.65 -10.43 -8.73
C PRO A 56 -6.59 -10.35 -7.51
N HIS A 57 -6.01 -10.14 -6.32
CA HIS A 57 -6.73 -10.02 -5.08
C HIS A 57 -7.82 -8.94 -5.20
N ALA A 58 -8.94 -9.11 -4.49
CA ALA A 58 -9.94 -8.05 -4.37
C ALA A 58 -9.23 -6.84 -3.76
N TYR A 59 -8.87 -5.87 -4.60
CA TYR A 59 -7.96 -4.80 -4.22
C TYR A 59 -8.61 -3.95 -3.14
N ASN A 60 -8.42 -4.30 -1.88
CA ASN A 60 -8.97 -3.61 -0.71
C ASN A 60 -7.99 -3.63 0.47
N GLY A 61 -6.75 -4.06 0.28
CA GLY A 61 -5.74 -4.14 1.32
C GLY A 61 -4.97 -2.84 1.60
N TYR A 62 -3.83 -3.04 2.27
CA TYR A 62 -2.85 -2.03 2.63
C TYR A 62 -1.88 -1.70 1.49
N LEU A 63 -1.37 -0.47 1.51
CA LEU A 63 -0.12 -0.10 0.86
C LEU A 63 1.03 -0.30 1.86
N ALA A 64 1.95 -1.21 1.56
CA ALA A 64 3.15 -1.38 2.34
C ALA A 64 4.19 -0.33 1.97
N VAL A 65 4.72 0.41 2.95
CA VAL A 65 5.79 1.39 2.75
C VAL A 65 6.97 1.03 3.64
N VAL A 66 8.13 0.73 3.06
CA VAL A 66 9.33 0.31 3.78
C VAL A 66 10.55 1.05 3.22
N ALA A 67 11.47 1.48 4.09
CA ALA A 67 12.71 2.14 3.65
C ALA A 67 13.90 1.79 4.56
N HIS A 68 15.02 1.42 3.95
CA HIS A 68 16.31 1.38 4.64
C HIS A 68 16.70 2.79 5.13
N ASN A 69 17.59 2.86 6.11
CA ASN A 69 17.92 4.14 6.75
C ASN A 69 18.46 5.18 5.77
N HIS A 70 19.36 4.79 4.87
CA HIS A 70 19.94 5.72 3.88
C HIS A 70 18.95 6.14 2.78
N THR A 71 17.87 5.39 2.57
CA THR A 71 16.87 5.68 1.53
C THR A 71 15.62 6.36 2.07
N LYS A 72 15.47 6.52 3.38
CA LYS A 72 14.40 7.32 3.99
C LYS A 72 14.28 8.75 3.42
N PRO A 73 15.38 9.49 3.13
CA PRO A 73 15.25 10.79 2.47
C PRO A 73 14.63 10.71 1.08
N ALA A 74 15.00 9.70 0.28
CA ALA A 74 14.44 9.48 -1.05
C ALA A 74 12.96 9.05 -0.97
N MET A 75 12.63 8.15 -0.03
CA MET A 75 11.25 7.77 0.28
C MET A 75 10.42 8.99 0.69
N LYS A 76 10.96 9.86 1.55
CA LYS A 76 10.26 11.07 2.01
C LYS A 76 9.91 11.95 0.82
N LYS A 77 10.88 12.29 -0.02
CA LYS A 77 10.64 13.09 -1.23
C LYS A 77 9.62 12.44 -2.15
N PHE A 78 9.72 11.12 -2.36
CA PHE A 78 8.77 10.39 -3.19
C PHE A 78 7.35 10.47 -2.64
N VAL A 79 7.16 10.27 -1.33
CA VAL A 79 5.83 10.34 -0.70
C VAL A 79 5.28 11.76 -0.76
N GLU A 80 6.10 12.79 -0.58
CA GLU A 80 5.69 14.20 -0.73
C GLU A 80 5.10 14.48 -2.13
N GLU A 81 5.76 14.00 -3.18
CA GLU A 81 5.33 14.17 -4.57
C GLU A 81 4.04 13.39 -4.90
N ASN A 82 3.76 12.31 -4.17
CA ASN A 82 2.69 11.35 -4.47
C ASN A 82 1.68 11.16 -3.32
N VAL A 83 1.63 12.11 -2.37
CA VAL A 83 0.82 12.00 -1.14
C VAL A 83 -0.67 11.84 -1.44
N ASP A 84 -1.12 12.40 -2.56
CA ASP A 84 -2.47 12.30 -3.11
C ASP A 84 -2.93 10.87 -3.36
N VAL A 85 -2.03 10.00 -3.84
CA VAL A 85 -2.33 8.59 -4.09
C VAL A 85 -1.99 7.75 -2.86
N VAL A 86 -0.86 8.01 -2.22
CA VAL A 86 -0.43 7.25 -1.02
C VAL A 86 -1.46 7.36 0.10
N SER A 87 -2.09 8.52 0.27
CA SER A 87 -3.13 8.74 1.29
C SER A 87 -4.47 8.04 1.00
N LEU A 88 -4.65 7.44 -0.19
CA LEU A 88 -5.86 6.70 -0.57
C LEU A 88 -5.91 5.27 0.00
N PHE A 89 -4.80 4.80 0.55
CA PHE A 89 -4.65 3.45 1.06
C PHE A 89 -4.42 3.46 2.57
N PRO A 90 -4.94 2.47 3.31
CA PRO A 90 -4.42 2.19 4.63
C PRO A 90 -2.95 1.77 4.50
N ILE A 91 -2.10 2.26 5.40
CA ILE A 91 -0.65 2.06 5.35
C ILE A 91 -0.23 0.99 6.35
N VAL A 92 0.51 0.00 5.86
CA VAL A 92 1.35 -0.87 6.68
C VAL A 92 2.82 -0.52 6.51
N THR A 93 3.59 -0.44 7.59
CA THR A 93 4.98 0.01 7.54
C THR A 93 5.81 -0.46 8.72
N THR A 94 7.13 -0.47 8.58
CA THR A 94 8.04 -0.69 9.71
C THR A 94 8.13 0.56 10.59
N ARG A 95 8.34 0.37 11.89
CA ARG A 95 8.31 1.43 12.92
C ARG A 95 8.99 2.75 12.53
N SER A 96 10.26 2.70 12.12
CA SER A 96 11.04 3.91 11.79
C SER A 96 10.58 4.61 10.52
N THR A 97 10.03 3.85 9.57
CA THR A 97 9.46 4.37 8.33
C THR A 97 8.13 5.06 8.63
N GLY A 98 7.25 4.40 9.41
CA GLY A 98 5.98 4.97 9.85
C GLY A 98 6.13 6.28 10.61
N ALA A 99 7.13 6.38 11.48
CA ALA A 99 7.42 7.64 12.19
C ALA A 99 7.75 8.80 11.22
N VAL A 100 8.43 8.52 10.09
CA VAL A 100 8.69 9.56 9.08
C VAL A 100 7.38 9.96 8.39
N LEU A 101 6.54 8.99 8.03
CA LEU A 101 5.28 9.25 7.34
C LEU A 101 4.33 10.12 8.18
N GLU A 102 4.18 9.79 9.46
CA GLU A 102 3.34 10.54 10.39
C GLU A 102 3.89 11.95 10.63
N ASN A 103 5.18 12.07 10.96
CA ASN A 103 5.77 13.35 11.34
C ASN A 103 5.90 14.32 10.16
N ALA A 104 6.18 13.82 8.95
CA ALA A 104 6.40 14.67 7.79
C ALA A 104 5.11 15.03 7.05
N PHE A 105 4.11 14.15 7.05
CA PHE A 105 2.93 14.28 6.17
C PHE A 105 1.60 14.19 6.91
N GLY A 106 1.59 13.88 8.21
CA GLY A 106 0.35 13.66 8.97
C GLY A 106 -0.45 12.44 8.49
N LEU A 107 0.18 11.52 7.75
CA LEU A 107 -0.48 10.31 7.27
C LEU A 107 -0.77 9.38 8.44
N ALA A 108 -2.03 8.93 8.56
CA ALA A 108 -2.41 7.91 9.52
C ALA A 108 -1.82 6.56 9.09
N VAL A 109 -1.01 5.96 9.97
CA VAL A 109 -0.45 4.62 9.77
C VAL A 109 -1.28 3.61 10.56
N GLN A 110 -2.00 2.75 9.86
CA GLN A 110 -2.95 1.80 10.46
C GLN A 110 -2.23 0.59 11.05
N HIS A 111 -1.17 0.10 10.40
CA HIS A 111 -0.41 -1.05 10.91
C HIS A 111 1.09 -0.76 10.96
N LYS A 112 1.68 -0.80 12.15
CA LYS A 112 3.13 -0.66 12.36
C LYS A 112 3.72 -1.98 12.78
N THR A 113 4.50 -2.57 11.90
CA THR A 113 5.30 -3.76 12.21
C THR A 113 6.54 -3.38 13.02
N CYS A 114 7.26 -4.37 13.55
CA CYS A 114 8.59 -4.15 14.10
C CYS A 114 9.58 -3.68 13.00
N SER A 115 10.85 -3.44 13.35
CA SER A 115 11.85 -3.12 12.32
C SER A 115 12.16 -4.37 11.48
N GLY A 116 12.60 -4.19 10.24
CA GLY A 116 13.07 -5.29 9.37
C GLY A 116 13.97 -6.31 10.11
N PRO A 117 15.07 -5.89 10.77
CA PRO A 117 15.94 -6.77 11.55
C PRO A 117 15.29 -7.54 12.71
N LEU A 118 14.07 -7.18 13.11
CA LEU A 118 13.32 -7.81 14.19
C LEU A 118 12.11 -8.61 13.66
N GLY A 119 12.04 -8.86 12.34
CA GLY A 119 10.99 -9.64 11.69
C GLY A 119 9.90 -8.81 11.00
N GLY A 120 10.05 -7.48 10.90
CA GLY A 120 9.01 -6.62 10.32
C GLY A 120 8.72 -6.90 8.86
N ASP A 121 9.72 -7.38 8.11
CA ASP A 121 9.58 -7.77 6.71
C ASP A 121 8.82 -9.10 6.57
N GLN A 122 9.01 -10.03 7.50
CA GLN A 122 8.28 -11.30 7.54
C GLN A 122 6.81 -11.09 7.91
N GLU A 123 6.52 -10.15 8.82
CA GLU A 123 5.14 -9.78 9.17
C GLU A 123 4.39 -9.25 7.94
N ILE A 124 5.00 -8.33 7.18
CA ILE A 124 4.43 -7.83 5.92
C ILE A 124 4.28 -8.97 4.90
N GLY A 125 5.26 -9.87 4.80
CA GLY A 125 5.17 -11.04 3.93
C GLY A 125 4.01 -11.98 4.27
N GLY A 126 3.71 -12.16 5.56
CA GLY A 126 2.53 -12.88 6.03
C GLY A 126 1.23 -12.19 5.61
N MET A 127 1.16 -10.86 5.73
CA MET A 127 0.01 -10.08 5.28
C MET A 127 -0.20 -10.17 3.76
N ILE A 128 0.88 -10.17 2.96
CA ILE A 128 0.82 -10.42 1.51
C ILE A 128 0.21 -11.80 1.24
N SER A 129 0.66 -12.83 1.95
CA SER A 129 0.16 -14.20 1.77
C SER A 129 -1.33 -14.35 2.11
N LEU A 130 -1.85 -13.47 2.96
CA LEU A 130 -3.27 -13.39 3.34
C LEU A 130 -4.10 -12.48 2.43
N GLY A 131 -3.51 -11.96 1.34
CA GLY A 131 -4.19 -11.05 0.40
C GLY A 131 -4.50 -9.67 1.00
N GLN A 132 -3.76 -9.25 2.02
CA GLN A 132 -4.04 -8.00 2.76
C GLN A 132 -3.21 -6.82 2.26
N VAL A 133 -2.34 -6.98 1.26
CA VAL A 133 -1.46 -5.93 0.75
C VAL A 133 -1.65 -5.82 -0.76
N ASP A 134 -1.91 -4.62 -1.29
CA ASP A 134 -2.14 -4.41 -2.73
C ASP A 134 -0.94 -3.85 -3.47
N GLY A 135 0.05 -3.36 -2.73
CA GLY A 135 1.23 -2.75 -3.29
C GLY A 135 2.31 -2.60 -2.25
N VAL A 136 3.56 -2.64 -2.71
CA VAL A 136 4.75 -2.51 -1.87
C VAL A 136 5.65 -1.42 -2.44
N LEU A 137 5.90 -0.38 -1.64
CA LEU A 137 6.92 0.62 -1.89
C LEU A 137 8.09 0.37 -0.94
N PHE A 138 9.07 -0.43 -1.38
CA PHE A 138 10.27 -0.74 -0.59
C PHE A 138 11.49 0.00 -1.13
N PHE A 139 11.79 1.18 -0.57
CA PHE A 139 13.01 1.92 -0.92
C PHE A 139 14.24 1.23 -0.34
N ARG A 140 14.86 0.35 -1.15
CA ARG A 140 16.03 -0.41 -0.74
C ARG A 140 17.31 0.38 -0.98
N ASP A 141 18.24 0.25 -0.05
CA ASP A 141 19.64 0.66 -0.21
C ASP A 141 20.44 -0.50 -0.83
N PRO A 142 20.80 -0.45 -2.13
CA PRO A 142 21.52 -1.52 -2.80
C PRO A 142 23.04 -1.46 -2.58
N LEU A 143 23.56 -0.41 -1.93
CA LEU A 143 24.99 -0.18 -1.76
C LEU A 143 25.51 -0.58 -0.39
N SER A 144 24.62 -0.75 0.59
CA SER A 144 24.95 -1.20 1.95
C SER A 144 24.58 -2.67 2.17
N ALA A 145 25.38 -3.35 2.99
CA ALA A 145 25.00 -4.66 3.52
C ALA A 145 23.94 -4.51 4.61
N HIS A 146 22.94 -5.40 4.61
CA HIS A 146 21.87 -5.41 5.61
C HIS A 146 21.89 -6.72 6.39
N PRO A 147 21.86 -6.69 7.75
CA PRO A 147 21.87 -7.91 8.56
C PRO A 147 20.67 -8.85 8.34
N HIS A 148 19.63 -8.37 7.67
CA HIS A 148 18.36 -9.05 7.40
C HIS A 148 18.13 -9.23 5.90
N ASP A 149 19.20 -9.38 5.11
CA ASP A 149 19.12 -9.50 3.64
C ASP A 149 18.28 -10.72 3.18
N ASP A 150 18.29 -11.80 3.95
CA ASP A 150 17.45 -12.98 3.68
C ASP A 150 15.96 -12.66 3.85
N ASP A 151 15.60 -11.84 4.84
CA ASP A 151 14.22 -11.39 5.02
C ASP A 151 13.77 -10.47 3.87
N ILE A 152 14.65 -9.60 3.38
CA ILE A 152 14.40 -8.75 2.22
C ILE A 152 14.11 -9.61 0.99
N LYS A 153 14.95 -10.63 0.73
CA LYS A 153 14.76 -11.56 -0.39
C LYS A 153 13.47 -12.36 -0.26
N ALA A 154 13.14 -12.82 0.96
CA ALA A 154 11.89 -13.52 1.23
C ALA A 154 10.66 -12.63 0.95
N LEU A 155 10.70 -11.36 1.37
CA LEU A 155 9.64 -10.40 1.07
C LEU A 155 9.47 -10.14 -0.43
N MET A 156 10.57 -9.99 -1.18
CA MET A 156 10.46 -9.82 -2.64
C MET A 156 9.91 -11.07 -3.32
N ARG A 157 10.36 -12.26 -2.90
CA ARG A 157 9.83 -13.53 -3.42
C ARG A 157 8.32 -13.63 -3.21
N ILE A 158 7.80 -13.29 -2.01
CA ILE A 158 6.37 -13.42 -1.75
C ILE A 158 5.56 -12.38 -2.55
N CYS A 159 6.10 -11.19 -2.80
CA CYS A 159 5.49 -10.25 -3.75
C CYS A 159 5.34 -10.87 -5.13
N ASP A 160 6.38 -11.53 -5.64
CA ASP A 160 6.36 -12.16 -6.97
C ASP A 160 5.34 -13.29 -7.05
N VAL A 161 5.27 -14.15 -6.02
CA VAL A 161 4.31 -15.26 -5.92
C VAL A 161 2.87 -14.75 -5.95
N HIS A 162 2.57 -13.66 -5.25
CA HIS A 162 1.22 -13.11 -5.13
C HIS A 162 0.91 -12.01 -6.16
N CYS A 163 1.78 -11.82 -7.17
CA CYS A 163 1.64 -10.79 -8.19
C CYS A 163 1.43 -9.37 -7.62
N ILE A 164 2.10 -9.05 -6.50
CA ILE A 164 1.97 -7.75 -5.84
C ILE A 164 2.80 -6.70 -6.59
N PRO A 165 2.20 -5.59 -7.07
CA PRO A 165 2.91 -4.44 -7.61
C PRO A 165 3.96 -3.93 -6.61
N THR A 166 5.24 -4.10 -6.96
CA THR A 166 6.35 -3.85 -6.04
C THR A 166 7.34 -2.87 -6.66
N ALA A 167 7.65 -1.81 -5.91
CA ALA A 167 8.66 -0.83 -6.25
C ALA A 167 9.84 -0.94 -5.29
N ASN A 168 11.05 -0.91 -5.84
CA ASN A 168 12.29 -1.01 -5.06
C ASN A 168 13.13 0.28 -5.05
N ASN A 169 12.70 1.29 -5.81
CA ASN A 169 13.35 2.59 -5.98
C ASN A 169 12.32 3.65 -6.45
N PRO A 170 12.65 4.95 -6.46
CA PRO A 170 11.70 6.01 -6.85
C PRO A 170 11.12 5.88 -8.26
N ALA A 171 11.90 5.44 -9.25
CA ALA A 171 11.43 5.31 -10.63
C ALA A 171 10.38 4.18 -10.75
N SER A 172 10.66 3.01 -10.17
CA SER A 172 9.66 1.94 -10.05
C SER A 172 8.47 2.35 -9.18
N GLY A 173 8.72 3.18 -8.16
CA GLY A 173 7.70 3.74 -7.29
C GLY A 173 6.67 4.51 -8.07
N ARG A 174 7.10 5.33 -9.04
CA ARG A 174 6.18 6.10 -9.86
C ARG A 174 5.24 5.21 -10.65
N ALA A 175 5.77 4.19 -11.34
CA ALA A 175 4.96 3.24 -12.09
C ALA A 175 3.95 2.49 -11.20
N VAL A 176 4.36 2.10 -9.99
CA VAL A 176 3.47 1.42 -9.03
C VAL A 176 2.40 2.38 -8.50
N VAL A 177 2.75 3.63 -8.20
CA VAL A 177 1.77 4.65 -7.77
C VAL A 177 0.75 4.95 -8.87
N ASP A 178 1.18 5.10 -10.12
CA ASP A 178 0.28 5.32 -11.26
C ASP A 178 -0.72 4.15 -11.39
N TYR A 179 -0.22 2.91 -11.25
CA TYR A 179 -1.07 1.71 -11.22
C TYR A 179 -2.07 1.74 -10.04
N LEU A 180 -1.60 2.10 -8.84
CA LEU A 180 -2.42 2.17 -7.64
C LEU A 180 -3.48 3.28 -7.70
N ALA A 181 -3.22 4.40 -8.39
CA ALA A 181 -4.24 5.41 -8.63
C ALA A 181 -5.44 4.83 -9.39
N GLY A 182 -5.18 3.99 -10.40
CA GLY A 182 -6.22 3.24 -11.12
C GLY A 182 -6.94 2.21 -10.25
N VAL A 183 -6.22 1.54 -9.33
CA VAL A 183 -6.82 0.64 -8.33
C VAL A 183 -7.78 1.41 -7.42
N ALA A 184 -7.35 2.56 -6.90
CA ALA A 184 -8.18 3.40 -6.05
C ALA A 184 -9.45 3.83 -6.81
N ALA A 185 -9.35 4.30 -8.05
CA ALA A 185 -10.53 4.66 -8.84
C ALA A 185 -11.56 3.52 -8.95
N ARG A 186 -11.10 2.27 -9.19
CA ARG A 186 -11.99 1.09 -9.22
C ARG A 186 -12.65 0.80 -7.88
N ARG A 187 -11.92 0.91 -6.76
CA ARG A 187 -12.52 0.76 -5.41
C ARG A 187 -13.67 1.74 -5.18
N ALA A 188 -13.52 2.98 -5.64
CA ALA A 188 -14.62 3.95 -5.53
C ALA A 188 -15.86 3.51 -6.29
N ASP A 189 -15.67 2.94 -7.49
CA ASP A 189 -16.76 2.43 -8.30
C ASP A 189 -17.45 1.24 -7.64
N ASP A 190 -16.70 0.29 -7.08
CA ASP A 190 -17.23 -0.88 -6.36
C ASP A 190 -18.01 -0.51 -5.09
N ILE A 191 -17.54 0.51 -4.37
CA ILE A 191 -18.25 1.06 -3.20
C ILE A 191 -19.54 1.76 -3.63
N THR A 192 -19.54 2.44 -4.78
CA THR A 192 -20.71 3.20 -5.27
C THR A 192 -21.75 2.27 -5.89
N SER A 193 -21.33 1.17 -6.51
CA SER A 193 -22.20 0.17 -7.15
C SER A 193 -22.81 -0.83 -6.16
N GLY A 194 -22.37 -0.82 -4.90
CA GLY A 194 -22.83 -1.75 -3.85
C GLY A 194 -22.17 -3.13 -3.89
N ALA A 195 -21.22 -3.37 -4.81
CA ALA A 195 -20.49 -4.63 -4.94
C ALA A 195 -19.63 -4.94 -3.70
N ALA A 196 -19.06 -3.92 -3.06
CA ALA A 196 -18.24 -4.08 -1.86
C ALA A 196 -19.02 -4.63 -0.64
N THR A 197 -20.34 -4.39 -0.57
CA THR A 197 -21.21 -4.89 0.51
C THR A 197 -21.55 -6.38 0.38
N ALA A 198 -21.46 -6.96 -0.83
CA ALA A 198 -21.79 -8.37 -1.05
C ALA A 198 -20.67 -9.32 -0.60
N ALA A 199 -19.40 -8.88 -0.67
CA ALA A 199 -18.24 -9.68 -0.28
C ALA A 199 -18.01 -9.76 1.25
N ALA A 200 -18.74 -8.98 2.05
CA ALA A 200 -18.64 -8.99 3.52
C ALA A 200 -19.77 -9.78 4.21
N VAL A 201 -20.74 -10.32 3.46
CA VAL A 201 -21.95 -10.98 3.99
C VAL A 201 -22.09 -12.44 3.50
N ALA A 202 -21.17 -12.93 2.68
CA ALA A 202 -21.12 -14.33 2.22
C ALA A 202 -19.86 -15.02 2.76
#